data_AF-A0AAW3ZW21-F1
#
_entry.id   AF-A0AAW3ZW21-F1
#
_cell.length_a   1.000
_cell.length_b   1.000
_cell.length_c   1.000
_cell.angle_alpha   90.00
_cell.angle_beta   90.00
_cell.angle_gamma   90.00
#
_symmetry.space_group_name_H-M   'P 1'
#
loop_
_entity.id
_entity.type
_entity.pdbx_description
1 polymer ?
#
loop_
_entity_poly.entity_id
_entity_poly.type
_entity_poly.pdbx_seq_one_letter_code
_entity_poly.pdbx_strand_id
1 'polypeptide(L)' 'MRPVYEAEHLIDAHMARGCLMAAGIQSEVRGEALTGALGELPVRGLITVWVSVDDVELARRVIGQWLDDLSAPNQCEIEA' A
#
# COMPACT_ATOMS: atom_id res chain seq x y z
N MET A 1 11.36 -11.76 1.12
CA MET A 1 10.46 -10.59 0.89
C MET A 1 9.88 -10.67 -0.50
N ARG A 2 8.59 -10.37 -0.69
CA ARG A 2 7.90 -10.34 -1.99
C ARG A 2 7.04 -9.07 -2.12
N PRO A 3 6.92 -8.48 -3.33
CA PRO A 3 6.06 -7.33 -3.54
C PRO A 3 4.60 -7.74 -3.55
N VAL A 4 3.75 -6.97 -2.88
CA VAL A 4 2.30 -7.21 -2.79
C VAL A 4 1.46 -6.05 -3.29
N TYR A 5 2.00 -4.84 -3.31
CA TYR A 5 1.31 -3.64 -3.76
C TYR A 5 2.30 -2.68 -4.41
N GLU A 6 1.94 -2.13 -5.57
CA GLU A 6 2.69 -1.10 -6.27
C GLU A 6 1.91 0.21 -6.15
N ALA A 7 2.50 1.22 -5.52
CA ALA A 7 1.85 2.48 -5.24
C ALA A 7 2.26 3.54 -6.28
N GLU A 8 1.31 4.37 -6.69
CA GLU A 8 1.61 5.53 -7.53
C GLU A 8 2.18 6.69 -6.70
N HIS A 9 1.78 6.82 -5.44
CA HIS A 9 2.25 7.87 -4.52
C HIS A 9 2.85 7.27 -3.25
N LEU A 10 3.82 7.98 -2.67
CA LEU A 10 4.46 7.57 -1.41
C LEU A 10 3.46 7.45 -0.27
N ILE A 11 2.45 8.32 -0.27
CA ILE A 11 1.41 8.34 0.76
C ILE A 11 0.55 7.06 0.73
N ASP A 12 0.22 6.57 -0.46
CA ASP A 12 -0.53 5.32 -0.65
C ASP A 12 0.26 4.12 -0.15
N ALA A 13 1.57 4.09 -0.42
CA ALA A 13 2.44 3.03 0.07
C ALA A 13 2.53 2.99 1.60
N HIS A 14 2.63 4.16 2.24
CA HIS A 14 2.62 4.25 3.70
C HIS A 14 1.28 3.88 4.30
N MET A 15 0.16 4.25 3.67
CA MET A 15 -1.18 3.83 4.11
C MET A 15 -1.35 2.31 4.02
N ALA A 16 -0.99 1.71 2.90
CA ALA A 16 -0.99 0.25 2.70
C ALA A 16 -0.12 -0.47 3.74
N ARG A 17 1.10 0.05 4.00
CA ARG A 17 1.97 -0.44 5.08
C ARG A 17 1.31 -0.33 6.46
N GLY A 18 0.67 0.79 6.77
CA GLY A 18 -0.05 0.99 8.02
C GLY A 18 -1.15 -0.06 8.24
N CYS A 19 -1.94 -0.33 7.18
CA CYS A 19 -2.98 -1.35 7.19
C CYS A 19 -2.41 -2.76 7.44
N LEU A 20 -1.33 -3.12 6.74
CA LEU A 20 -0.64 -4.40 6.92
C LEU A 20 -0.08 -4.56 8.35
N MET A 21 0.55 -3.51 8.90
CA MET A 21 1.05 -3.52 10.27
C MET A 21 -0.06 -3.66 11.31
N ALA A 22 -1.22 -3.04 11.09
CA ALA A 22 -2.39 -3.19 11.95
C ALA A 22 -2.93 -4.63 11.96
N ALA A 23 -2.76 -5.36 10.85
CA ALA A 23 -3.05 -6.79 10.74
C ALA A 23 -1.92 -7.69 11.29
N GLY A 24 -0.85 -7.11 11.85
CA GLY A 24 0.30 -7.86 12.40
C GLY A 24 1.31 -8.33 11.35
N ILE A 25 1.21 -7.84 10.10
CA ILE A 25 2.07 -8.26 8.99
C ILE A 25 3.26 -7.31 8.89
N GLN A 26 4.47 -7.87 8.85
CA GLN A 26 5.67 -7.06 8.64
C GLN A 26 5.79 -6.63 7.17
N SER A 27 5.76 -5.32 6.93
CA SER A 27 5.85 -4.74 5.59
C SER A 27 6.86 -3.60 5.49
N GLU A 28 7.56 -3.53 4.36
CA GLU A 28 8.58 -2.54 4.02
C GLU A 28 8.21 -1.80 2.73
N VAL A 29 8.32 -0.46 2.73
CA VAL A 29 8.16 0.35 1.51
C VAL A 29 9.54 0.49 0.87
N ARG A 30 9.63 0.25 -0.43
CA ARG A 30 10.86 0.42 -1.24
C ARG A 30 10.59 1.42 -2.35
N GLY A 31 11.62 2.19 -2.73
CA GLY A 31 11.55 3.18 -3.80
C GLY A 31 11.49 4.65 -3.37
N GLU A 32 11.39 4.91 -2.07
CA GLU A 32 11.36 6.27 -1.51
C GLU A 32 12.68 7.04 -1.71
N ALA A 33 13.81 6.33 -1.86
CA ALA A 33 15.12 6.97 -1.99
C ALA A 33 15.39 7.55 -3.39
N LEU A 34 14.59 7.15 -4.41
CA LEU A 34 14.77 7.62 -5.79
C LEU A 34 14.09 8.97 -6.05
N THR A 35 13.04 9.31 -5.30
CA THR A 35 12.35 10.61 -5.42
C THR A 35 13.18 11.77 -4.86
N GLY A 36 14.02 11.52 -3.85
CA GLY A 36 14.88 12.55 -3.24
C GLY A 36 16.09 12.99 -4.09
N ALA A 37 16.55 12.15 -5.03
CA ALA A 37 17.74 12.41 -5.85
C ALA A 37 17.43 12.84 -7.30
N LEU A 38 16.22 12.57 -7.80
CA LEU A 38 15.85 12.80 -9.21
C LEU A 38 14.93 14.03 -9.44
N GLY A 39 14.52 14.74 -8.39
CA GLY A 39 13.47 15.75 -8.51
C GLY A 39 12.10 15.12 -8.77
N GLU A 40 11.04 15.92 -8.77
CA GLU A 40 9.61 15.54 -8.81
C GLU A 40 9.15 14.85 -10.11
N LEU A 41 9.91 13.91 -10.66
CA LEU A 41 9.49 13.12 -11.81
C LEU A 41 8.57 11.99 -11.34
N PRO A 42 7.31 11.94 -11.81
CA PRO A 42 6.37 10.88 -11.50
C PRO A 42 6.78 9.61 -12.24
N VAL A 43 7.72 8.85 -11.65
CA VAL A 43 8.09 7.55 -12.18
C VAL A 43 7.17 6.51 -11.52
N ARG A 44 6.18 6.08 -12.30
CA ARG A 44 5.29 4.96 -11.94
C ARG A 44 6.11 3.69 -11.69
N GLY A 45 5.76 2.93 -10.67
CA GLY A 45 6.40 1.64 -10.35
C GLY A 45 7.69 1.73 -9.54
N LEU A 46 8.11 2.92 -9.08
CA LEU A 46 9.23 3.01 -8.15
C LEU A 46 8.85 2.57 -6.74
N ILE A 47 7.63 2.87 -6.30
CA ILE A 47 7.20 2.70 -4.91
C ILE A 47 6.45 1.39 -4.76
N THR A 48 7.02 0.45 -4.01
CA THR A 48 6.48 -0.90 -3.85
C THR A 48 6.47 -1.31 -2.38
N VAL A 49 5.41 -1.98 -1.95
CA VAL A 49 5.27 -2.54 -0.60
C VAL A 49 5.62 -4.02 -0.65
N TRP A 50 6.56 -4.41 0.20
CA TRP A 50 7.10 -5.76 0.31
C TRP A 50 6.74 -6.37 1.65
N VAL A 51 6.43 -7.67 1.67
CA VAL A 51 6.12 -8.44 2.89
C VAL A 51 6.93 -9.73 2.93
N SER A 52 6.94 -10.41 4.09
CA SER A 52 7.53 -11.75 4.20
C SER A 52 6.84 -12.71 3.23
N VAL A 53 7.59 -13.72 2.75
CA VAL A 53 7.05 -14.71 1.79
C VAL A 53 5.90 -15.50 2.41
N ASP A 54 5.95 -15.74 3.71
CA ASP A 54 4.95 -16.47 4.49
C ASP A 54 3.62 -15.70 4.60
N ASP A 55 3.67 -14.36 4.63
CA ASP A 55 2.50 -13.52 4.83
C ASP A 55 1.88 -13.01 3.52
N VAL A 56 2.40 -13.41 2.35
CA VAL A 56 1.96 -12.89 1.05
C VAL A 56 0.46 -13.09 0.81
N GLU A 57 -0.07 -14.26 1.15
CA GLU A 57 -1.49 -14.56 0.93
C GLU A 57 -2.39 -13.69 1.81
N LEU A 58 -2.03 -13.53 3.09
CA LEU A 58 -2.77 -12.69 4.02
C LEU A 58 -2.66 -11.21 3.63
N ALA A 59 -1.45 -10.74 3.30
CA ALA A 59 -1.19 -9.38 2.87
C ALA A 59 -2.01 -9.00 1.63
N ARG A 60 -2.08 -9.89 0.63
CA ARG A 60 -2.90 -9.66 -0.57
C ARG A 60 -4.39 -9.54 -0.26
N ARG A 61 -4.91 -10.33 0.68
CA ARG A 61 -6.31 -10.23 1.12
C ARG A 61 -6.58 -8.89 1.80
N VAL A 62 -5.71 -8.49 2.72
CA VAL A 62 -5.84 -7.23 3.46
C VAL A 62 -5.76 -6.03 2.51
N ILE A 63 -4.79 -6.01 1.59
CA ILE A 63 -4.66 -4.94 0.59
C ILE A 63 -5.84 -4.92 -0.37
N GLY A 64 -6.34 -6.08 -0.80
CA GLY A 64 -7.55 -6.17 -1.63
C GLY A 64 -8.74 -5.52 -0.95
N GLN A 65 -9.04 -5.94 0.29
CA GLN A 65 -10.13 -5.35 1.08
C GLN A 65 -9.95 -3.85 1.27
N TRP A 66 -8.74 -3.39 1.61
CA TRP A 66 -8.44 -1.98 1.78
C TRP A 66 -8.65 -1.18 0.48
N LEU A 67 -8.26 -1.73 -0.67
CA LEU A 67 -8.45 -1.07 -1.96
C LEU A 67 -9.93 -1.03 -2.37
N ASP A 68 -10.69 -2.10 -2.09
CA ASP A 68 -12.14 -2.12 -2.26
C ASP A 68 -12.82 -1.06 -1.37
N ASP A 69 -12.40 -0.93 -0.11
CA ASP A 69 -12.91 0.08 0.83
C ASP A 69 -12.59 1.51 0.34
N LEU A 70 -11.44 1.71 -0.31
CA LEU A 70 -11.09 3.00 -0.94
C LEU A 70 -11.84 3.27 -2.24
N SER A 71 -12.16 2.21 -3.01
CA SER A 71 -12.90 2.32 -4.28
C SER A 71 -14.39 2.47 -4.08
N ALA A 72 -14.94 2.10 -2.91
CA ALA A 72 -16.31 2.40 -2.55
C ALA A 72 -16.45 3.91 -2.30
N PRO A 73 -17.00 4.70 -3.25
CA PRO A 73 -17.21 6.12 -2.99
C PRO A 73 -18.28 6.21 -1.91
N ASN A 74 -17.92 6.71 -0.74
CA ASN A 74 -18.83 7.18 0.32
C ASN A 74 -20.20 6.48 0.35
N GLN A 75 -20.28 5.26 0.88
CA GLN A 75 -21.54 4.81 1.49
C GLN A 75 -21.60 5.34 2.94
N CYS A 76 -21.51 6.65 3.06
CA CYS A 76 -22.16 7.37 4.15
C CYS A 76 -23.61 7.64 3.70
N GLU A 77 -24.38 6.57 3.47
CA GLU A 77 -25.79 6.57 3.84
C GLU A 77 -25.82 6.20 5.33
N ILE A 78 -25.83 7.24 6.18
CA ILE A 78 -26.43 7.18 7.51
C ILE A 78 -27.34 8.42 7.49
N GLU A 79 -28.61 8.31 7.08
CA GLU A 79 -29.74 7.82 7.88
C GLU A 79 -29.68 8.32 9.33
N ALA A 80 -30.06 9.59 9.55
CA ALA A 80 -31.04 10.05 10.55
C ALA A 80 -31.06 11.58 10.66
#